data_AF-A0A2V9T1F7-F1
#
_entry.id   AF-A0A2V9T1F7-F1
#
_cell.length_a   1.000
_cell.length_b   1.000
_cell.length_c   1.000
_cell.angle_alpha   90.00
_cell.angle_beta   90.00
_cell.angle_gamma   90.00
#
_symmetry.space_group_name_H-M   'P 1'
#
loop_
_entity.id
_entity.type
_entity.pdbx_description
1 polymer ?
#
loop_
_entity_poly.entity_id
_entity_poly.type
_entity_poly.pdbx_seq_one_letter_code
_entity_poly.pdbx_strand_id
1 'polypeptide(L)'
;MQVHLKPETESRLQELAAKTGRAPDELVEDAMAGYLQELAQIREVLDGRYDDIKSGRVTPVDGEEAFVNLRRKSKQRRPRRS
;
A
#
# COMPACT_ATOMS: atom_id res chain seq x y z
N MET A 1 -0.69 14.84 20.89
CA MET A 1 0.55 14.86 20.08
C MET A 1 0.67 16.22 19.41
N GLN A 2 1.84 16.84 19.34
CA GLN A 2 2.05 18.06 18.56
C GLN A 2 2.84 17.71 17.30
N VAL A 3 2.36 18.19 16.14
CA VAL A 3 2.99 17.97 14.83
C VAL A 3 3.30 19.32 14.20
N HIS A 4 4.56 19.51 13.82
CA HIS A 4 4.98 20.71 13.12
C HIS A 4 4.97 20.47 11.62
N LEU A 5 4.05 21.12 10.92
CA LEU A 5 3.94 21.03 9.46
C LEU A 5 4.78 22.12 8.80
N LYS A 6 5.17 21.86 7.54
CA LYS A 6 5.75 22.92 6.70
C LYS A 6 4.66 23.97 6.41
N PRO A 7 5.02 25.26 6.29
CA PRO A 7 4.05 26.33 6.05
C PRO A 7 3.14 26.10 4.84
N GLU A 8 3.68 25.50 3.78
CA GLU A 8 2.92 25.14 2.58
C GLU A 8 1.84 24.08 2.87
N THR A 9 2.19 23.04 3.64
CA THR A 9 1.26 21.99 4.03
C THR A 9 0.18 22.53 4.97
N GLU A 10 0.56 23.39 5.91
CA GLU A 10 -0.37 24.04 6.82
C GLU A 10 -1.38 24.92 6.06
N SER A 11 -0.91 25.72 5.11
CA SER A 11 -1.77 26.57 4.26
C SER A 11 -2.80 25.73 3.48
N ARG A 12 -2.36 24.62 2.89
CA ARG A 12 -3.25 23.69 2.16
C ARG A 12 -4.26 23.01 3.09
N LEU A 13 -3.85 22.63 4.30
CA LEU A 13 -4.74 22.04 5.30
C LEU A 13 -5.81 23.04 5.75
N GLN A 14 -5.44 24.29 5.99
CA GLN A 14 -6.39 25.35 6.37
C GLN A 14 -7.38 25.64 5.24
N GLU A 15 -6.92 25.68 3.98
CA GLU A 15 -7.79 25.83 2.83
C GLU A 15 -8.79 24.66 2.72
N LEU A 16 -8.33 23.42 2.94
CA LEU A 16 -9.19 22.25 2.93
C LEU A 16 -10.21 22.28 4.06
N ALA A 17 -9.80 22.68 5.26
CA ALA A 17 -10.68 22.87 6.41
C ALA A 17 -11.78 23.90 6.09
N ALA A 18 -11.41 25.05 5.53
CA ALA A 18 -12.36 26.10 5.14
C ALA A 18 -13.36 25.61 4.08
N LYS A 19 -12.92 24.79 3.11
CA LYS A 19 -13.80 24.25 2.06
C LYS A 19 -14.75 23.16 2.55
N THR A 20 -14.30 22.35 3.50
CA THR A 20 -15.06 21.19 3.99
C THR A 20 -15.89 21.51 5.23
N GLY A 21 -15.60 22.62 5.91
CA GLY A 21 -16.19 22.96 7.21
C GLY A 21 -15.70 22.07 8.36
N ARG A 22 -14.67 21.24 8.11
CA ARG A 22 -14.11 20.32 9.09
C ARG A 22 -12.93 20.94 9.81
N ALA A 23 -12.70 20.51 11.05
CA ALA A 23 -11.55 20.97 11.81
C ALA A 23 -10.24 20.39 11.22
N PRO A 24 -9.13 21.16 11.20
CA PRO A 24 -7.85 20.68 10.66
C PRO A 24 -7.32 19.40 11.30
N ASP A 25 -7.54 19.21 12.60
CA ASP A 25 -7.13 18.03 13.36
C ASP A 25 -7.92 16.78 12.95
N GLU A 26 -9.24 16.89 12.71
CA GLU A 26 -10.04 15.79 12.16
C GLU A 26 -9.56 15.36 10.78
N LEU A 27 -9.20 16.31 9.92
CA LEU A 27 -8.68 16.02 8.57
C LEU A 27 -7.32 15.31 8.63
N VAL A 28 -6.46 15.70 9.56
CA VAL A 28 -5.16 15.06 9.79
C VAL A 28 -5.36 13.65 10.34
N GLU A 29 -6.26 13.47 11.31
CA GLU A 29 -6.54 12.16 11.90
C GLU A 29 -7.04 11.18 10.83
N ASP A 30 -8.00 11.58 9.99
CA ASP A 30 -8.51 10.74 8.90
C ASP A 30 -7.41 10.36 7.90
N ALA A 31 -6.58 11.33 7.49
CA ALA A 31 -5.48 11.07 6.56
C ALA A 31 -4.46 10.09 7.15
N MET A 32 -4.15 10.24 8.44
CA MET A 32 -3.23 9.36 9.15
C MET A 32 -3.83 7.96 9.37
N ALA A 33 -5.11 7.86 9.70
CA ALA A 33 -5.81 6.59 9.83
C ALA A 33 -5.77 5.81 8.51
N GLY A 34 -6.05 6.46 7.37
CA GLY A 34 -5.95 5.86 6.05
C GLY A 34 -4.52 5.39 5.73
N TYR A 35 -3.53 6.25 5.94
CA TYR A 35 -2.12 5.91 5.72
C TYR A 35 -1.66 4.71 6.55
N LEU A 36 -2.00 4.70 7.84
CA LEU A 36 -1.62 3.63 8.76
C LEU A 36 -2.33 2.32 8.41
N GLN A 37 -3.58 2.37 7.98
CA GLN A 37 -4.32 1.19 7.53
C GLN A 37 -3.68 0.58 6.27
N GLU A 38 -3.35 1.39 5.27
CA GLU A 38 -2.66 0.92 4.06
C GLU A 38 -1.29 0.30 4.41
N LEU A 39 -0.53 0.97 5.29
CA LEU A 39 0.76 0.48 5.74
C LEU A 39 0.64 -0.85 6.48
N ALA A 40 -0.38 -1.01 7.33
CA ALA A 40 -0.64 -2.24 8.06
C ALA A 40 -0.96 -3.40 7.10
N GLN A 41 -1.79 -3.16 6.08
CA GLN A 41 -2.12 -4.18 5.06
C GLN A 41 -0.88 -4.62 4.28
N ILE A 42 -0.03 -3.68 3.87
CA ILE A 42 1.22 -4.00 3.16
C ILE A 42 2.14 -4.83 4.06
N ARG A 43 2.28 -4.43 5.32
CA ARG A 43 3.12 -5.16 6.30
C ARG A 43 2.59 -6.55 6.57
N GLU A 44 1.29 -6.73 6.75
CA GLU A 44 0.68 -8.05 6.95
C GLU A 44 1.06 -9.02 5.83
N VAL A 45 0.98 -8.57 4.57
CA VAL A 45 1.36 -9.41 3.42
C VAL A 45 2.86 -9.72 3.42
N LEU A 46 3.71 -8.71 3.64
CA LEU A 46 5.16 -8.89 3.55
C LEU A 46 5.72 -9.69 4.74
N ASP A 47 5.32 -9.36 5.96
CA ASP A 47 5.76 -10.02 7.18
C ASP A 47 5.27 -11.48 7.19
N GLY A 48 4.02 -11.73 6.81
CA GLY A 48 3.49 -13.09 6.68
C GLY A 48 4.25 -13.94 5.66
N ARG A 49 4.59 -13.37 4.50
CA ARG A 49 5.40 -14.07 3.49
C ARG A 49 6.82 -14.34 3.97
N TYR A 50 7.42 -13.39 4.68
CA TYR A 50 8.71 -13.57 5.29
C TYR A 50 8.69 -14.72 6.31
N ASP A 51 7.69 -14.77 7.18
CA ASP A 51 7.53 -15.82 8.18
C ASP A 51 7.28 -17.20 7.55
N ASP A 52 6.48 -17.28 6.49
CA ASP A 52 6.26 -18.51 5.72
C ASP A 52 7.58 -19.05 5.12
N ILE A 53 8.43 -18.16 4.58
CA ILE A 53 9.75 -18.54 4.05
C ILE A 53 10.66 -19.00 5.19
N LYS A 54 10.73 -18.22 6.27
CA LYS A 54 11.60 -18.49 7.42
C LYS A 54 11.23 -19.79 8.14
N SER A 55 9.95 -20.11 8.22
CA SER A 55 9.45 -21.35 8.81
C SER A 55 9.55 -22.56 7.88
N GLY A 56 9.92 -22.37 6.60
CA GLY A 56 9.96 -23.43 5.60
C GLY A 56 8.57 -23.91 5.16
N ARG A 57 7.50 -23.18 5.49
CA ARG A 57 6.13 -23.50 5.07
C ARG A 57 5.95 -23.38 3.56
N VAL A 58 6.73 -22.51 2.93
CA VAL A 58 6.75 -22.33 1.48
C VAL A 58 8.13 -22.63 0.92
N THR A 59 8.16 -23.26 -0.25
CA THR A 59 9.40 -23.53 -0.97
C THR A 59 9.75 -22.34 -1.87
N PRO A 60 10.93 -21.72 -1.73
CA PRO A 60 11.40 -20.71 -2.66
C PRO A 60 11.53 -21.29 -4.08
N VAL A 61 11.24 -20.47 -5.08
CA VAL A 61 11.39 -20.82 -6.50
C VAL A 61 12.44 -19.89 -7.09
N ASP A 62 13.23 -20.40 -8.03
CA ASP A 62 14.15 -19.57 -8.79
C ASP A 62 13.40 -18.43 -9.51
N GLY A 63 14.01 -17.25 -9.53
CA GLY A 63 13.37 -16.03 -10.06
C GLY A 63 13.10 -16.11 -11.57
N GLU A 64 14.03 -16.66 -12.35
CA GLU A 64 13.86 -16.80 -13.79
C GLU A 64 12.78 -17.85 -14.10
N GLU A 65 12.81 -18.98 -13.37
CA GLU A 65 11.78 -20.00 -13.49
C GLU A 65 10.38 -19.45 -13.15
N ALA A 66 10.26 -18.66 -12.08
CA ALA A 66 9.02 -18.00 -11.70
C ALA A 66 8.51 -17.07 -12.80
N PHE A 67 9.40 -16.28 -13.42
CA PHE A 67 9.03 -15.35 -14.49
C PHE A 67 8.59 -16.07 -15.77
N VAL A 68 9.28 -17.13 -16.17
CA VAL A 68 8.90 -17.99 -17.30
C VAL A 68 7.50 -18.57 -17.07
N ASN A 69 7.25 -19.09 -15.86
CA ASN A 69 5.95 -19.64 -15.47
C ASN A 69 4.83 -18.60 -15.54
N LEU A 70 5.07 -17.38 -15.05
CA LEU A 70 4.11 -16.28 -15.13
C LEU A 70 3.81 -15.88 -16.59
N ARG A 71 4.84 -15.75 -17.43
CA ARG A 71 4.68 -15.45 -18.86
C ARG A 71 3.87 -16.51 -19.59
N ARG A 72 4.12 -17.80 -19.30
CA ARG A 72 3.37 -18.92 -19.87
C ARG A 72 1.89 -18.84 -19.49
N LYS A 73 1.57 -18.64 -18.20
CA LYS A 73 0.18 -18.49 -17.72
C LYS A 73 -0.51 -17.29 -18.36
N SER A 74 0.18 -16.16 -18.50
CA SER A 74 -0.34 -14.96 -19.16
C SER A 74 -0.70 -15.21 -20.63
N LYS A 75 0.18 -15.90 -21.39
CA LYS A 75 -0.09 -16.28 -22.79
C LYS A 75 -1.32 -17.20 -22.92
N GLN A 76 -1.50 -18.15 -22.01
CA GLN A 76 -2.65 -19.06 -22.00
C GLN A 76 -3.98 -18.36 -21.73
N ARG A 77 -3.96 -17.27 -20.95
CA ARG A 77 -5.15 -16.49 -20.59
C ARG A 77 -5.53 -15.43 -21.61
N ARG A 78 -4.67 -15.16 -22.61
CA ARG A 78 -5.01 -14.20 -23.67
C ARG A 78 -6.07 -14.83 -24.58
N PRO A 79 -7.21 -14.15 -24.81
CA PRO A 79 -8.19 -14.64 -25.78
C PRO A 79 -7.53 -14.70 -27.17
N ARG A 80 -7.79 -15.78 -27.90
CA ARG A 80 -7.40 -15.87 -29.31
C ARG A 80 -8.20 -14.80 -30.04
N ARG A 81 -7.55 -13.73 -30.49
CA ARG A 81 -8.15 -12.82 -31.47
C ARG A 81 -8.35 -13.63 -32.75
N SER A 82 -9.61 -13.92 -33.07
CA SER A 82 -10.04 -14.38 -34.40
C SER A 82 -10.04 -13.22 -35.37
#